data_AF-A0A8H4CPG3-F1
#
_entry.id   AF-A0A8H4CPG3-F1
#
_cell.length_a   1.000
_cell.length_b   1.000
_cell.length_c   1.000
_cell.angle_alpha   90.00
_cell.angle_beta   90.00
_cell.angle_gamma   90.00
#
_symmetry.space_group_name_H-M   'P 1'
#
loop_
_entity.id
_entity.type
_entity.pdbx_description
1 polymer ?
#
loop_
_entity_poly.entity_id
_entity_poly.type
_entity_poly.pdbx_seq_one_letter_code
_entity_poly.pdbx_strand_id
1 'polypeptide(L)'
;MKRLQEEVRATFESYEDITVEACQSACPYLNAVIEEDLRLVTPAPFGLPRYSPGADVDGHFVPSGVTVQTCNFAAARSPDYYFLPREFHPERFLQETHQWYDRRFSNDTKHAVMPFSIGPRRCTGATIAYTELRLILAKLAWALDVELSAAGKKVTWEEDVKVYATYRFPNVWIKCEKAKLVSLIA
;
A
#
# COMPACT_ATOMS: atom_id res chain seq x y z
N MET A 1 6.62 9.03 6.76
CA MET A 1 6.77 8.51 8.13
C MET A 1 6.18 9.43 9.20
N LYS A 2 6.53 10.73 9.27
CA LYS A 2 6.06 11.65 10.33
C LYS A 2 4.55 11.57 10.65
N ARG A 3 3.65 11.83 9.68
CA ARG A 3 2.19 11.73 9.88
C ARG A 3 1.72 10.36 10.41
N LEU A 4 2.30 9.28 9.92
CA LEU A 4 1.98 7.92 10.38
C LEU A 4 2.41 7.73 11.85
N GLN A 5 3.61 8.17 12.20
CA GLN A 5 4.11 8.10 13.57
C GLN A 5 3.30 9.00 14.52
N GLU A 6 2.92 10.20 14.06
CA GLU A 6 2.05 11.13 14.79
C GLU A 6 0.68 10.51 15.08
N GLU A 7 0.00 9.95 14.07
CA GLU A 7 -1.28 9.26 14.26
C GLU A 7 -1.14 8.11 15.25
N VAL A 8 -0.24 7.17 14.99
CA VAL A 8 -0.12 5.95 15.80
C VAL A 8 0.26 6.25 17.25
N ARG A 9 1.17 7.20 17.49
CA ARG A 9 1.59 7.59 18.86
C ARG A 9 0.54 8.41 19.60
N ALA A 10 -0.31 9.15 18.87
CA ALA A 10 -1.45 9.84 19.48
C ALA A 10 -2.62 8.89 19.80
N THR A 11 -2.74 7.79 19.05
CA THR A 11 -3.82 6.82 19.22
C THR A 11 -3.57 5.82 20.35
N PHE A 12 -2.31 5.40 20.59
CA PHE A 12 -2.00 4.31 21.52
C PHE A 12 -1.09 4.75 22.67
N GLU A 13 -1.52 4.50 23.91
CA GLU A 13 -0.77 4.80 25.13
C GLU A 13 0.37 3.79 25.35
N SER A 14 0.12 2.50 25.09
CA SER A 14 1.12 1.44 25.22
C SER A 14 1.31 0.63 23.94
N TYR A 15 2.40 -0.15 23.90
CA TYR A 15 2.69 -1.03 22.76
C TYR A 15 1.66 -2.16 22.65
N GLU A 16 1.14 -2.60 23.80
CA GLU A 16 0.18 -3.68 23.97
C GLU A 16 -1.21 -3.30 23.43
N ASP A 17 -1.57 -2.01 23.45
CA ASP A 17 -2.85 -1.50 22.92
C ASP A 17 -2.92 -1.57 21.38
N ILE A 18 -1.78 -1.76 20.71
CA ILE A 18 -1.68 -1.85 19.26
C ILE A 18 -2.16 -3.23 18.78
N THR A 19 -3.47 -3.39 18.69
CA THR A 19 -4.17 -4.55 18.13
C THR A 19 -4.62 -4.31 16.69
N VAL A 20 -5.01 -5.38 15.99
CA VAL A 20 -5.46 -5.30 14.59
C VAL A 20 -6.74 -4.46 14.50
N GLU A 21 -7.69 -4.72 15.40
CA GLU A 21 -9.00 -4.10 15.44
C GLU A 21 -8.88 -2.60 15.75
N ALA A 22 -8.00 -2.25 16.69
CA ALA A 22 -7.75 -0.85 17.03
C ALA A 22 -7.03 -0.11 15.89
N CYS A 23 -6.03 -0.73 15.24
CA CYS A 23 -5.40 -0.17 14.04
C CYS A 23 -6.41 0.04 12.90
N GLN A 24 -7.32 -0.93 12.70
CA GLN A 24 -8.31 -0.85 11.63
C GLN A 24 -9.32 0.28 11.86
N SER A 25 -9.78 0.47 13.11
CA SER A 25 -10.85 1.42 13.44
C SER A 25 -10.35 2.83 13.76
N ALA A 26 -9.16 2.97 14.37
CA ALA A 26 -8.68 4.23 14.92
C ALA A 26 -7.46 4.83 14.20
N CYS A 27 -6.89 4.15 13.19
CA CYS A 27 -5.73 4.64 12.43
C CYS A 27 -6.03 4.77 10.93
N PRO A 28 -6.91 5.69 10.51
CA PRO A 28 -7.27 5.86 9.10
C PRO A 28 -6.08 6.15 8.19
N TYR A 29 -5.07 6.90 8.64
CA TYR A 29 -3.88 7.21 7.85
C TYR A 29 -2.95 6.01 7.70
N LEU A 30 -2.76 5.19 8.73
CA LEU A 30 -2.10 3.88 8.61
C LEU A 30 -2.77 3.03 7.53
N ASN A 31 -4.09 2.92 7.56
CA ASN A 31 -4.83 2.17 6.54
C ASN A 31 -4.62 2.74 5.15
N ALA A 32 -4.64 4.07 5.02
CA ALA A 32 -4.39 4.75 3.76
C ALA A 32 -2.96 4.55 3.23
N VAL A 33 -1.96 4.51 4.11
CA VAL A 33 -0.56 4.18 3.77
C VAL A 33 -0.46 2.76 3.22
N ILE A 34 -1.15 1.80 3.83
CA ILE A 34 -1.18 0.40 3.35
C ILE A 34 -1.81 0.31 1.96
N GLU A 35 -2.95 0.97 1.73
CA GLU A 35 -3.61 0.97 0.42
C GLU A 35 -2.75 1.63 -0.66
N GLU A 36 -2.07 2.75 -0.34
CA GLU A 36 -1.19 3.43 -1.28
C GLU A 36 0.07 2.62 -1.61
N ASP A 37 0.63 1.92 -0.62
CA ASP A 37 1.73 0.98 -0.84
C ASP A 37 1.31 -0.17 -1.76
N LEU A 38 0.17 -0.81 -1.46
CA LEU A 38 -0.37 -1.88 -2.28
C LEU A 38 -0.76 -1.44 -3.69
N ARG A 39 -1.16 -0.17 -3.88
CA ARG A 39 -1.40 0.42 -5.21
C ARG A 39 -0.10 0.51 -6.00
N LEU A 40 0.94 1.15 -5.45
CA LEU A 40 2.18 1.42 -6.18
C LEU A 40 3.05 0.17 -6.37
N VAL A 41 3.08 -0.68 -5.36
CA VAL A 41 3.98 -1.85 -5.23
C VAL A 41 3.16 -3.12 -5.01
N THR A 42 2.14 -3.34 -5.85
CA THR A 42 1.30 -4.54 -5.80
C THR A 42 2.14 -5.83 -5.92
N PRO A 43 2.13 -6.76 -4.94
CA PRO A 43 3.02 -7.94 -4.93
C PRO A 43 3.00 -8.78 -6.21
N ALA A 44 1.85 -8.85 -6.89
CA ALA A 44 1.66 -9.46 -8.21
C ALA A 44 1.36 -8.37 -9.28
N PRO A 45 2.38 -7.68 -9.80
CA PRO A 45 2.19 -6.52 -10.69
C PRO A 45 1.53 -6.85 -12.05
N PHE A 46 1.68 -8.10 -12.52
CA PHE A 46 1.16 -8.55 -13.81
C PHE A 46 -0.01 -9.55 -13.69
N GLY A 47 -0.58 -9.69 -12.49
CA GLY A 47 -1.67 -10.63 -12.24
C GLY A 47 -1.29 -12.11 -12.49
N LEU A 48 -2.11 -13.02 -11.98
CA LEU A 48 -1.92 -14.44 -12.28
C LEU A 48 -2.55 -14.78 -13.64
N PRO A 49 -1.86 -15.57 -14.50
CA PRO A 49 -2.37 -15.93 -15.82
C PRO A 49 -3.63 -16.78 -15.73
N ARG A 50 -4.52 -16.59 -16.71
CA ARG A 50 -5.76 -17.36 -16.89
C ARG A 50 -5.87 -17.78 -18.34
N TYR A 51 -6.53 -18.89 -18.61
CA TYR A 51 -6.91 -19.25 -19.98
C TYR A 51 -8.32 -18.73 -20.25
N SER A 52 -8.47 -17.98 -21.33
CA SER A 52 -9.79 -17.55 -21.80
C SER A 52 -10.62 -18.79 -22.17
N PRO A 53 -11.91 -18.85 -21.80
CA PRO A 53 -12.83 -19.87 -22.31
C PRO A 53 -13.38 -19.52 -23.71
N GLY A 54 -13.03 -18.36 -24.27
CA GLY A 54 -13.76 -17.73 -25.37
C GLY A 54 -14.77 -16.73 -24.80
N ALA A 55 -14.41 -15.45 -24.72
CA ALA A 55 -15.27 -14.42 -24.13
C ALA A 55 -14.93 -13.02 -24.64
N ASP A 56 -15.92 -12.13 -24.65
CA ASP A 56 -15.72 -10.70 -24.91
C ASP A 56 -15.19 -9.99 -23.65
N VAL A 57 -14.12 -9.22 -23.82
CA VAL A 57 -13.51 -8.37 -22.79
C VAL A 57 -13.39 -6.97 -23.36
N ASP A 58 -14.11 -6.01 -22.77
CA ASP A 58 -14.12 -4.60 -23.21
C ASP A 58 -14.46 -4.44 -24.71
N GLY A 59 -15.40 -5.24 -25.21
CA GLY A 59 -15.80 -5.24 -26.62
C GLY A 59 -14.86 -6.00 -27.57
N HIS A 60 -13.82 -6.65 -27.04
CA HIS A 60 -12.88 -7.46 -27.82
C HIS A 60 -13.05 -8.96 -27.50
N PHE A 61 -13.34 -9.76 -28.52
CA PHE A 61 -13.42 -11.21 -28.38
C PHE A 61 -12.03 -11.82 -28.16
N VAL A 62 -11.87 -12.55 -27.05
CA VAL A 62 -10.65 -13.30 -26.71
C VAL A 62 -10.90 -14.80 -26.90
N PRO A 63 -10.29 -15.46 -27.90
CA PRO A 63 -10.50 -16.88 -28.17
C PRO A 63 -10.17 -17.82 -27.00
N SER A 64 -10.79 -19.00 -27.02
CA SER A 64 -10.51 -20.04 -26.03
C SER A 64 -9.05 -20.50 -26.07
N GLY A 65 -8.46 -20.75 -24.91
CA GLY A 65 -7.06 -21.18 -24.77
C GLY A 65 -6.02 -20.06 -24.77
N VAL A 66 -6.40 -18.82 -25.06
CA VAL A 66 -5.50 -17.66 -24.96
C VAL A 66 -5.19 -17.35 -23.50
N THR A 67 -3.90 -17.17 -23.18
CA THR A 67 -3.47 -16.70 -21.85
C THR A 67 -3.76 -15.22 -21.69
N VAL A 68 -4.50 -14.85 -20.65
CA VAL A 68 -4.83 -13.47 -20.28
C VAL A 68 -4.35 -13.13 -18.88
N GLN A 69 -3.96 -11.87 -18.69
CA GLN A 69 -3.45 -11.32 -17.45
C GLN A 69 -3.91 -9.87 -17.28
N THR A 70 -3.99 -9.39 -16.04
CA THR A 70 -4.23 -7.98 -15.72
C THR A 70 -2.91 -7.30 -15.37
N CYS A 71 -2.69 -6.06 -15.81
CA CYS A 71 -1.47 -5.32 -15.49
C CYS A 71 -1.73 -4.27 -14.39
N ASN A 72 -1.68 -4.70 -13.13
CA ASN A 72 -1.81 -3.80 -11.97
C ASN A 72 -0.71 -2.73 -11.98
N PHE A 73 0.51 -3.06 -12.43
CA PHE A 73 1.60 -2.09 -12.53
C PHE A 73 1.26 -0.92 -13.44
N ALA A 74 0.70 -1.19 -14.62
CA ALA A 74 0.29 -0.17 -15.58
C ALA A 74 -0.94 0.60 -15.07
N ALA A 75 -1.96 -0.10 -14.56
CA ALA A 75 -3.16 0.53 -14.02
C ALA A 75 -2.84 1.50 -12.87
N ALA A 76 -1.97 1.10 -11.94
CA ALA A 76 -1.51 1.93 -10.83
C ALA A 76 -0.81 3.21 -11.30
N ARG A 77 -0.17 3.19 -12.47
CA ARG A 77 0.64 4.29 -13.00
C ARG A 77 -0.07 5.07 -14.11
N SER A 78 -1.30 4.73 -14.45
CA SER A 78 -2.04 5.39 -15.52
C SER A 78 -2.66 6.71 -15.02
N PRO A 79 -2.43 7.84 -15.71
CA PRO A 79 -3.12 9.09 -15.43
C PRO A 79 -4.62 9.03 -15.73
N ASP A 80 -5.09 8.03 -16.47
CA ASP A 80 -6.52 7.80 -16.71
C ASP A 80 -7.25 7.36 -15.42
N TYR A 81 -6.53 6.76 -14.47
CA TYR A 81 -7.09 6.24 -13.22
C TYR A 81 -6.67 7.02 -11.99
N TYR A 82 -5.46 7.59 -11.95
CA TYR A 82 -4.94 8.26 -10.76
C TYR A 82 -4.29 9.61 -11.09
N PHE A 83 -4.63 10.64 -10.32
CA PHE A 83 -3.91 11.91 -10.30
C PHE A 83 -2.55 11.74 -9.60
N LEU A 84 -1.49 12.28 -10.20
CA LEU A 84 -0.08 12.07 -9.80
C LEU A 84 0.23 10.58 -9.58
N PRO A 85 0.06 9.73 -10.62
CA PRO A 85 -0.05 8.29 -10.46
C PRO A 85 1.25 7.61 -9.99
N ARG A 86 2.39 8.27 -10.20
CA ARG A 86 3.73 7.75 -9.84
C ARG A 86 4.19 8.20 -8.46
N GLU A 87 3.45 9.08 -7.81
CA GLU A 87 3.77 9.62 -6.50
C GLU A 87 3.02 8.88 -5.39
N PHE A 88 3.60 8.85 -4.19
CA PHE A 88 3.05 8.21 -3.01
C PHE A 88 2.25 9.23 -2.19
N HIS A 89 0.91 9.14 -2.28
CA HIS A 89 -0.05 10.01 -1.59
C HIS A 89 -1.12 9.17 -0.88
N PRO A 90 -0.92 8.77 0.39
CA PRO A 90 -1.93 8.11 1.21
C PRO A 90 -3.25 8.89 1.28
N GLU A 91 -3.18 10.21 1.16
CA GLU A 91 -4.32 11.13 1.23
C GLU A 91 -5.46 10.75 0.28
N ARG A 92 -5.14 10.08 -0.84
CA ARG A 92 -6.16 9.60 -1.78
C ARG A 92 -7.12 8.58 -1.16
N PHE A 93 -6.69 7.81 -0.17
CA PHE A 93 -7.50 6.76 0.47
C PHE A 93 -8.24 7.22 1.73
N LEU A 94 -8.12 8.50 2.11
CA LEU A 94 -8.81 9.06 3.26
C LEU A 94 -10.25 9.46 2.92
N GLN A 95 -11.10 9.49 3.94
CA GLN A 95 -12.46 10.05 3.84
C GLN A 95 -12.41 11.57 3.84
N GLU A 96 -13.39 12.23 3.21
CA GLU A 96 -13.46 13.69 3.10
C GLU A 96 -13.45 14.42 4.45
N THR A 97 -13.91 13.77 5.51
CA THR A 97 -13.95 14.29 6.89
C THR A 97 -12.58 14.28 7.59
N HIS A 98 -11.59 13.58 7.04
CA HIS A 98 -10.28 13.43 7.67
C HIS A 98 -9.42 14.68 7.45
N GLN A 99 -8.71 15.14 8.49
CA GLN A 99 -7.91 16.38 8.44
C GLN A 99 -6.81 16.40 7.36
N TRP A 100 -6.29 15.24 6.98
CA TRP A 100 -5.27 15.08 5.94
C TRP A 100 -5.85 14.72 4.56
N TYR A 101 -7.18 14.67 4.42
CA TYR A 101 -7.80 14.44 3.13
C TYR A 101 -7.41 15.53 2.13
N ASP A 102 -7.13 15.12 0.88
CA ASP A 102 -6.85 16.03 -0.21
C ASP A 102 -7.82 15.77 -1.36
N ARG A 103 -8.66 16.78 -1.61
CA ARG A 103 -9.71 16.74 -2.65
C ARG A 103 -9.14 16.54 -4.06
N ARG A 104 -7.87 16.84 -4.32
CA ARG A 104 -7.26 16.65 -5.64
C ARG A 104 -7.31 15.19 -6.11
N PHE A 105 -7.40 14.24 -5.18
CA PHE A 105 -7.47 12.80 -5.47
C PHE A 105 -8.90 12.24 -5.45
N SER A 106 -9.93 13.09 -5.32
CA SER A 106 -11.33 12.64 -5.19
C SER A 106 -11.83 11.83 -6.39
N ASN A 107 -11.28 12.10 -7.58
CA ASN A 107 -11.70 11.51 -8.84
C ASN A 107 -10.87 10.27 -9.23
N ASP A 108 -9.99 9.79 -8.35
CA ASP A 108 -9.18 8.60 -8.61
C ASP A 108 -10.06 7.34 -8.69
N THR A 109 -9.80 6.52 -9.69
CA THR A 109 -10.44 5.22 -9.91
C THR A 109 -9.75 4.16 -9.03
N LYS A 110 -9.98 4.21 -7.72
CA LYS A 110 -9.28 3.36 -6.74
C LYS A 110 -9.39 1.85 -7.00
N HIS A 111 -10.48 1.41 -7.62
CA HIS A 111 -10.73 0.01 -7.96
C HIS A 111 -10.03 -0.46 -9.25
N ALA A 112 -9.30 0.43 -9.94
CA ALA A 112 -8.47 0.06 -11.09
C ALA A 112 -7.31 -0.88 -10.70
N VAL A 113 -6.87 -0.82 -9.45
CA VAL A 113 -5.85 -1.72 -8.90
C VAL A 113 -6.47 -2.60 -7.82
N MET A 114 -6.49 -3.90 -8.07
CA MET A 114 -6.99 -4.90 -7.12
C MET A 114 -5.84 -5.79 -6.66
N PRO A 115 -5.08 -5.39 -5.61
CA PRO A 115 -3.82 -6.06 -5.24
C PRO A 115 -4.02 -7.52 -4.80
N PHE A 116 -5.23 -7.84 -4.34
CA PHE A 116 -5.63 -9.19 -3.93
C PHE A 116 -6.56 -9.89 -4.92
N SER A 117 -6.66 -9.41 -6.18
CA SER A 117 -7.59 -9.94 -7.19
C SER A 117 -9.06 -9.86 -6.75
N ILE A 118 -9.97 -10.27 -7.63
CA ILE A 118 -11.42 -10.33 -7.38
C ILE A 118 -12.03 -11.65 -7.87
N GLY A 119 -13.27 -11.90 -7.46
CA GLY A 119 -14.04 -13.06 -7.87
C GLY A 119 -13.50 -14.39 -7.31
N PRO A 120 -13.73 -15.52 -7.99
CA PRO A 120 -13.37 -16.87 -7.51
C PRO A 120 -11.86 -17.09 -7.29
N ARG A 121 -11.01 -16.18 -7.80
CA ARG A 121 -9.55 -16.22 -7.69
C ARG A 121 -9.02 -15.06 -6.85
N ARG A 122 -9.86 -14.48 -5.97
CA ARG A 122 -9.41 -13.54 -4.95
C ARG A 122 -8.43 -14.24 -4.02
N CYS A 123 -7.38 -13.53 -3.61
CA CYS A 123 -6.37 -14.03 -2.69
C CYS A 123 -7.03 -14.39 -1.35
N THR A 124 -6.89 -15.66 -0.95
CA THR A 124 -7.38 -16.16 0.34
C THR A 124 -6.56 -15.61 1.52
N GLY A 125 -5.32 -15.19 1.27
CA GLY A 125 -4.42 -14.60 2.25
C GLY A 125 -4.62 -13.09 2.48
N ALA A 126 -5.58 -12.44 1.81
CA ALA A 126 -5.77 -11.00 1.90
C ALA A 126 -5.96 -10.54 3.36
N THR A 127 -6.82 -11.23 4.11
CA THR A 127 -7.10 -10.89 5.52
C THR A 127 -5.84 -10.97 6.38
N ILE A 128 -5.03 -12.01 6.22
CA ILE A 128 -3.79 -12.19 7.00
C ILE A 128 -2.76 -11.11 6.62
N ALA A 129 -2.59 -10.83 5.33
CA ALA A 129 -1.68 -9.79 4.88
C ALA A 129 -2.04 -8.42 5.47
N TYR A 130 -3.33 -8.07 5.47
CA TYR A 130 -3.81 -6.84 6.08
C TYR A 130 -3.60 -6.79 7.60
N THR A 131 -3.76 -7.90 8.30
CA THR A 131 -3.47 -8.02 9.73
C THR A 131 -1.98 -7.77 10.02
N GLU A 132 -1.09 -8.46 9.30
CA GLU A 132 0.35 -8.33 9.47
C GLU A 132 0.84 -6.93 9.13
N LEU A 133 0.39 -6.35 8.01
CA LEU A 133 0.76 -5.00 7.58
C LEU A 133 0.37 -3.95 8.63
N ARG A 134 -0.84 -4.04 9.18
CA ARG A 134 -1.29 -3.12 10.25
C ARG A 134 -0.41 -3.22 11.48
N LEU A 135 -0.23 -4.42 12.01
CA LEU A 135 0.52 -4.62 13.25
C LEU A 135 1.99 -4.21 13.08
N ILE A 136 2.64 -4.67 12.01
CA ILE A 136 4.07 -4.39 11.78
C ILE A 136 4.29 -2.90 11.59
N LEU A 137 3.53 -2.23 10.72
CA LEU A 137 3.72 -0.81 10.45
C LEU A 137 3.38 0.06 11.65
N ALA A 138 2.27 -0.23 12.36
CA ALA A 138 1.89 0.52 13.55
C ALA A 138 2.95 0.37 14.65
N LYS A 139 3.36 -0.87 14.96
CA LYS A 139 4.35 -1.12 16.02
C LYS A 139 5.71 -0.52 15.69
N LEU A 140 6.15 -0.57 14.42
CA LEU A 140 7.36 0.12 13.97
C LEU A 140 7.24 1.64 14.11
N ALA A 141 6.14 2.23 13.64
CA ALA A 141 5.92 3.68 13.73
C ALA A 141 5.84 4.18 15.18
N TRP A 142 5.23 3.38 16.06
CA TRP A 142 5.14 3.69 17.48
C TRP A 142 6.53 3.62 18.15
N ALA A 143 7.26 2.52 17.96
CA ALA A 143 8.48 2.23 18.71
C ALA A 143 9.74 2.94 18.18
N LEU A 144 9.79 3.29 16.89
CA LEU A 144 11.01 3.76 16.24
C LEU A 144 10.80 5.08 15.49
N ASP A 145 11.82 5.93 15.55
CA ASP A 145 12.06 7.00 14.61
C ASP A 145 12.90 6.47 13.45
N VAL A 146 12.30 6.45 12.26
CA VAL A 146 12.89 5.84 11.05
C VAL A 146 13.18 6.91 10.01
N GLU A 147 14.44 6.96 9.59
CA GLU A 147 14.92 7.85 8.54
C GLU A 147 15.72 7.08 7.49
N LEU A 148 15.64 7.50 6.22
CA LEU A 148 16.52 6.97 5.19
C LEU A 148 17.96 7.36 5.51
N SER A 149 18.86 6.37 5.53
CA SER A 149 20.26 6.62 5.84
C SER A 149 20.96 7.31 4.69
N ALA A 150 21.62 8.44 4.97
CA ALA A 150 22.49 9.12 4.03
C ALA A 150 23.74 8.30 3.62
N ALA A 151 24.06 7.25 4.39
CA ALA A 151 25.17 6.35 4.08
C ALA A 151 24.83 5.32 2.99
N GLY A 152 23.55 5.18 2.63
CA GLY A 152 23.10 4.30 1.56
C GLY A 152 23.19 4.94 0.17
N LYS A 153 23.29 4.12 -0.88
CA LYS A 153 23.06 4.57 -2.26
C LYS A 153 21.66 5.19 -2.33
N LYS A 154 21.52 6.37 -2.94
CA LYS A 154 20.21 6.92 -3.30
C LYS A 154 19.49 5.91 -4.19
N VAL A 155 18.35 5.39 -3.72
CA VAL A 155 17.52 4.45 -4.46
C VAL A 155 16.47 5.21 -5.25
N THR A 156 16.47 5.03 -6.56
CA THR A 156 15.36 5.44 -7.43
C THR A 156 14.46 4.24 -7.66
N TRP A 157 13.25 4.27 -7.12
CA TRP A 157 12.32 3.13 -7.16
C TRP A 157 12.10 2.53 -8.54
N GLU A 158 11.97 3.37 -9.57
CA GLU A 158 11.67 2.90 -10.92
C GLU A 158 12.89 2.36 -11.68
N GLU A 159 14.09 2.73 -11.25
CA GLU A 159 15.34 2.32 -11.92
C GLU A 159 15.98 1.12 -11.21
N ASP A 160 15.95 1.12 -9.87
CA ASP A 160 16.67 0.15 -9.06
C ASP A 160 15.83 -1.09 -8.69
N VAL A 161 14.49 -0.99 -8.70
CA VAL A 161 13.62 -2.14 -8.41
C VAL A 161 13.45 -3.00 -9.64
N LYS A 162 13.73 -4.30 -9.49
CA LYS A 162 13.55 -5.28 -10.57
C LYS A 162 12.25 -6.03 -10.37
N VAL A 163 11.53 -6.27 -11.45
CA VAL A 163 10.29 -7.06 -11.44
C VAL A 163 10.53 -8.36 -12.19
N TYR A 164 10.35 -9.49 -11.50
CA TYR A 164 10.35 -10.82 -12.10
C TYR A 164 8.96 -11.44 -11.93
N ALA A 165 8.83 -12.54 -11.18
CA ALA A 165 7.54 -13.01 -10.68
C ALA A 165 6.98 -12.07 -9.60
N THR A 166 7.87 -11.50 -8.77
CA THR A 166 7.60 -10.48 -7.76
C THR A 166 8.70 -9.42 -7.78
N TYR A 167 8.58 -8.39 -6.95
CA TYR A 167 9.61 -7.36 -6.81
C TYR A 167 10.87 -7.89 -6.12
N ARG A 168 12.02 -7.51 -6.66
CA ARG A 168 13.32 -7.59 -6.00
C ARG A 168 13.80 -6.18 -5.72
N PHE A 169 13.71 -5.79 -4.46
CA PHE A 169 14.13 -4.47 -4.00
C PHE A 169 15.66 -4.38 -3.88
N PRO A 170 16.25 -3.21 -4.16
CA PRO A 170 17.64 -2.94 -3.82
C PRO A 170 17.80 -2.85 -2.29
N ASN A 171 19.04 -2.92 -1.82
CA ASN A 171 19.32 -2.68 -0.41
C ASN A 171 19.00 -1.23 -0.06
N VAL A 172 18.05 -1.03 0.86
CA VAL A 172 17.72 0.27 1.46
C VAL A 172 18.24 0.27 2.88
N TRP A 173 19.07 1.25 3.20
CA TRP A 173 19.60 1.42 4.55
C TRP A 173 18.77 2.47 5.28
N ILE A 174 18.28 2.10 6.46
CA ILE A 174 17.52 2.98 7.33
C ILE A 174 18.28 3.20 8.64
N LYS A 175 18.20 4.41 9.16
CA LYS A 175 18.59 4.73 10.52
C LYS A 175 17.35 4.58 11.39
N CYS A 176 17.45 3.76 12.44
CA CYS A 176 16.39 3.54 13.40
C CYS A 176 16.87 3.98 14.78
N GLU A 177 16.13 4.90 15.40
CA GLU A 177 16.32 5.29 16.80
C GLU A 177 15.08 4.92 17.60
N LYS A 178 15.24 4.58 18.88
CA LYS A 178 14.08 4.34 19.76
C LYS A 178 13.32 5.65 19.92
N ALA A 179 12.01 5.62 19.69
CA ALA A 179 11.16 6.77 19.84
C ALA A 179 11.23 7.30 21.28
N LYS A 180 11.41 8.62 21.43
CA LYS A 180 11.25 9.30 22.73
C LYS A 180 9.77 9.47 22.99
N LEU A 181 9.14 8.44 23.52
CA LEU A 181 7.76 8.50 23.98
C LEU A 181 7.72 9.42 25.20
N VAL A 182 7.10 10.59 25.04
CA VAL A 182 6.87 11.50 26.16
C VAL A 182 5.79 10.84 27.00
N SER A 183 6.14 10.36 28.20
CA SER A 183 5.16 9.91 29.18
C SER A 183 4.28 11.10 29.55
N LEU A 184 3.07 11.17 29.00
CA LEU A 184 2.01 12.03 29.50
C LEU A 184 1.47 11.40 30.79
N ILE A 185 2.28 11.43 31.84
CA ILE A 185 1.86 11.14 33.21
C ILE A 185 2.32 12.33 34.05
N ALA A 186 1.38 13.25 34.28
CA ALA A 186 1.36 14.17 35.40
C ALA A 186 0.00 14.02 36.09
#